data_AF-A0A382Y8S2-F1
#
_entry.id   AF-A0A382Y8S2-F1
#
_cell.length_a   1.000
_cell.length_b   1.000
_cell.length_c   1.000
_cell.angle_alpha   90.00
_cell.angle_beta   90.00
_cell.angle_gamma   90.00
#
_symmetry.space_group_name_H-M   'P 1'
#
loop_
_entity.id
_entity.type
_entity.pdbx_description
1 polymer ?
#
loop_
_entity_poly.entity_id
_entity_poly.type
_entity_poly.pdbx_seq_one_letter_code
_entity_poly.pdbx_strand_id
1 'polypeptide(L)'
;AASVIPWPPTLAYYAVFFGFGVLCYGQEAFEKNIGRRWPVCLLLAVPALLLALHWYELRGSLFVTSESNELSSLLHNNLLCSLFTVLYSWLMIFGFIGLFRQFFSEGNRCIRYISDSSYWLYVMHLPPIMMLQIWVSNWPLPSVVKLLGICAVSTAALLIIYEYAVRYTWVGTMLNGKKTRCTPNSLG
;
A
#
# COMPACT_ATOMS: atom_id res chain seq x y z
N ALA A 1 -16.39 9.43 -14.31
CA ALA A 1 -16.19 8.87 -15.66
C ALA A 1 -14.85 8.15 -15.68
N ALA A 2 -14.85 6.82 -15.72
CA ALA A 2 -13.63 6.02 -15.81
C ALA A 2 -13.20 5.95 -17.28
N SER A 3 -12.38 6.89 -17.71
CA SER A 3 -11.76 6.85 -19.04
C SER A 3 -10.81 5.64 -19.10
N VAL A 4 -10.92 4.82 -20.14
CA VAL A 4 -10.07 3.64 -20.38
C VAL A 4 -8.58 4.00 -20.49
N ILE A 5 -8.29 5.28 -20.78
CA ILE A 5 -6.94 5.82 -20.87
C ILE A 5 -6.61 6.53 -19.54
N PRO A 6 -5.57 6.08 -18.79
CA PRO A 6 -5.10 6.78 -17.60
C PRO A 6 -4.69 8.20 -17.96
N TRP A 7 -4.96 9.16 -17.08
CA TRP A 7 -4.52 10.54 -17.28
C TRP A 7 -2.99 10.58 -17.48
N PRO A 8 -2.46 11.22 -18.54
CA PRO A 8 -1.03 11.17 -18.87
C PRO A 8 -0.07 11.48 -17.71
N PRO A 9 -0.36 12.46 -16.82
CA PRO A 9 0.49 12.72 -15.66
C PRO A 9 0.55 11.56 -14.65
N THR A 10 -0.56 10.84 -14.45
CA THR A 10 -0.58 9.67 -13.56
C THR A 10 0.22 8.51 -14.11
N LEU A 11 0.18 8.30 -15.42
CA LEU A 11 0.97 7.27 -16.09
C LEU A 11 2.47 7.59 -15.99
N ALA A 12 2.85 8.83 -16.24
CA ALA A 12 4.23 9.30 -16.08
C ALA A 12 4.74 9.10 -14.64
N TYR A 13 3.91 9.41 -13.64
CA TYR A 13 4.22 9.17 -12.24
C TYR A 13 4.51 7.69 -11.97
N TYR A 14 3.64 6.76 -12.37
CA TYR A 14 3.86 5.33 -12.19
C TYR A 14 5.06 4.79 -12.99
N ALA A 15 5.32 5.33 -14.17
CA ALA A 15 6.44 4.94 -15.02
C ALA A 15 7.79 5.18 -14.34
N VAL A 16 7.93 6.26 -13.55
CA VAL A 16 9.18 6.53 -12.79
C VAL A 16 9.44 5.43 -11.77
N PHE A 17 8.44 5.03 -10.99
CA PHE A 17 8.60 3.94 -10.01
C PHE A 17 8.85 2.59 -10.69
N PHE A 18 8.15 2.31 -11.79
CA PHE A 18 8.35 1.08 -12.55
C PHE A 18 9.74 1.01 -13.16
N GLY A 19 10.20 2.08 -13.83
CA GLY A 19 11.53 2.15 -14.44
C GLY A 19 12.64 1.99 -13.40
N PHE A 20 12.48 2.62 -12.22
CA PHE A 20 13.39 2.40 -11.11
C PHE A 20 13.40 0.93 -10.64
N GLY A 21 12.23 0.30 -10.51
CA GLY A 21 12.13 -1.12 -10.19
C GLY A 21 12.85 -2.03 -11.19
N VAL A 22 12.75 -1.74 -12.49
CA VAL A 22 13.46 -2.46 -13.56
C VAL A 22 14.98 -2.30 -13.44
N LEU A 23 15.47 -1.10 -13.14
CA LEU A 23 16.91 -0.85 -12.95
C LEU A 23 17.48 -1.60 -11.74
N CYS A 24 16.68 -1.75 -10.68
CA CYS A 24 17.07 -2.46 -9.47
C CYS A 24 16.91 -3.98 -9.58
N TYR A 25 16.18 -4.48 -10.59
CA TYR A 25 15.92 -5.89 -10.79
C TYR A 25 17.21 -6.64 -11.18
N GLY A 26 17.58 -7.67 -10.41
CA GLY A 26 18.75 -8.50 -10.67
C GLY A 26 20.07 -8.01 -10.05
N GLN A 27 20.05 -6.93 -9.25
CA GLN A 27 21.24 -6.45 -8.52
C GLN A 27 21.25 -6.92 -7.06
N GLU A 28 21.88 -8.07 -6.80
CA GLU A 28 21.97 -8.67 -5.45
C GLU A 28 22.63 -7.74 -4.40
N ALA A 29 23.57 -6.89 -4.83
CA ALA A 29 24.24 -5.94 -3.95
C ALA A 29 23.31 -4.83 -3.44
N PHE A 30 22.41 -4.35 -4.32
CA PHE A 30 21.41 -3.33 -3.98
C PHE A 30 20.36 -3.92 -3.03
N GLU A 31 19.90 -5.11 -3.38
CA GLU A 31 19.01 -5.95 -2.61
C GLU A 31 19.47 -6.22 -1.17
N LYS A 32 20.74 -6.61 -0.98
CA LYS A 32 21.33 -6.85 0.34
C LYS A 32 21.52 -5.55 1.14
N ASN A 33 21.87 -4.45 0.48
CA ASN A 33 22.07 -3.16 1.15
C ASN A 33 20.76 -2.54 1.65
N ILE A 34 19.67 -2.64 0.88
CA ILE A 34 18.34 -2.18 1.31
C ILE A 34 17.86 -2.99 2.52
N GLY A 35 18.00 -4.31 2.46
CA GLY A 35 17.62 -5.20 3.57
C GLY A 35 18.37 -4.94 4.88
N ARG A 36 19.53 -4.26 4.85
CA ARG A 36 20.29 -3.89 6.07
C ARG A 36 19.96 -2.49 6.58
N ARG A 37 19.59 -1.56 5.69
CA ARG A 37 19.36 -0.14 6.03
C ARG A 37 17.89 0.24 6.17
N TRP A 38 16.98 -0.72 6.06
CA TRP A 38 15.54 -0.46 6.20
C TRP A 38 15.11 0.27 7.49
N PRO A 39 15.68 0.03 8.69
CA PRO A 39 15.18 0.73 9.88
C PRO A 39 15.62 2.20 9.83
N VAL A 40 16.77 2.50 9.21
CA VAL A 40 17.24 3.87 8.99
C VAL A 40 16.31 4.58 7.98
N CYS A 41 15.92 3.90 6.90
CA CYS A 41 14.96 4.44 5.95
C CYS A 41 13.59 4.74 6.60
N LEU A 42 13.07 3.84 7.45
CA LEU A 42 11.81 4.10 8.17
C LEU A 42 11.95 5.17 9.25
N LEU A 43 13.05 5.17 10.00
CA LEU A 43 13.29 6.18 11.04
C LEU A 43 13.39 7.57 10.40
N LEU A 44 14.06 7.69 9.25
CA LEU A 44 14.17 8.95 8.49
C LEU A 44 12.85 9.32 7.76
N ALA A 45 11.95 8.36 7.53
CA ALA A 45 10.63 8.65 6.97
C ALA A 45 9.75 9.46 7.95
N VAL A 46 9.88 9.22 9.26
CA VAL A 46 9.12 9.94 10.29
C VAL A 46 9.37 11.47 10.27
N PRO A 47 10.61 11.98 10.35
CA PRO A 47 10.86 13.41 10.26
C PRO A 47 10.50 13.98 8.88
N ALA A 48 10.67 13.21 7.80
CA ALA A 48 10.23 13.63 6.47
C ALA A 48 8.70 13.85 6.40
N LEU A 49 7.92 12.99 7.05
CA LEU A 49 6.46 13.13 7.19
C LEU A 49 6.08 14.35 8.05
N LEU A 50 6.74 14.53 9.20
CA LEU A 50 6.48 15.68 10.07
C LEU A 50 6.79 17.00 9.37
N LEU A 51 7.88 17.06 8.61
CA LEU A 51 8.23 18.22 7.79
C LEU A 51 7.21 18.42 6.67
N ALA A 52 6.81 17.37 5.96
CA ALA A 52 5.78 17.48 4.92
C ALA A 52 4.45 18.00 5.47
N LEU A 53 4.01 17.52 6.64
CA LEU A 53 2.81 18.00 7.32
C LEU A 53 2.93 19.47 7.73
N HIS A 54 4.06 19.86 8.31
CA HIS A 54 4.31 21.24 8.70
C HIS A 54 4.20 22.20 7.51
N TRP A 55 4.88 21.88 6.40
CA TRP A 55 4.82 22.69 5.16
C TRP A 55 3.45 22.64 4.47
N TYR A 56 2.70 21.55 4.65
CA TYR A 56 1.34 21.42 4.14
C TYR A 56 0.34 22.30 4.92
N GLU A 57 0.43 22.36 6.25
CA GLU A 57 -0.39 23.25 7.07
C GLU A 57 -0.14 24.73 6.74
N LEU A 58 1.13 25.11 6.54
CA LEU A 58 1.53 26.43 6.07
C LEU A 58 0.93 26.80 4.71
N ARG A 59 0.70 25.81 3.84
CA ARG A 59 0.03 25.99 2.53
C ARG A 59 -1.49 26.12 2.69
N GLY A 60 -2.09 25.40 3.65
CA GLY A 60 -3.52 25.42 3.94
C GLY A 60 -3.99 26.69 4.66
N SER A 61 -3.18 27.26 5.56
CA SER A 61 -3.49 28.52 6.25
C SER A 61 -3.45 29.74 5.31
N LEU A 62 -2.80 29.60 4.15
CA LEU A 62 -2.57 30.68 3.19
C LEU A 62 -3.81 31.04 2.35
N PHE A 63 -4.86 30.20 2.34
CA PHE A 63 -6.13 30.56 1.69
C PHE A 63 -6.88 31.69 2.42
N VAL A 64 -6.50 32.03 3.66
CA VAL A 64 -7.15 33.06 4.49
C VAL A 64 -6.42 34.41 4.45
N THR A 65 -5.16 34.45 4.02
CA THR A 65 -4.35 35.69 4.02
C THR A 65 -3.93 36.06 2.60
N SER A 66 -4.91 36.42 1.77
CA SER A 66 -4.65 37.21 0.55
C SER A 66 -4.53 38.66 0.97
N GLU A 67 -3.30 39.18 1.09
CA GLU A 67 -2.97 40.58 0.79
C GLU A 67 -1.45 40.74 0.62
N SER A 68 -1.04 40.93 -0.64
CA SER A 68 0.21 41.55 -1.11
C SER A 68 1.57 40.85 -0.86
N ASN A 69 2.28 40.56 -1.97
CA ASN A 69 3.72 40.25 -2.14
C ASN A 69 4.30 38.81 -2.16
N GLU A 70 3.52 37.74 -2.01
CA GLU A 70 4.10 36.42 -1.66
C GLU A 70 4.07 35.35 -2.78
N LEU A 71 4.19 35.68 -4.08
CA LEU A 71 4.23 34.64 -5.14
C LEU A 71 5.50 33.77 -5.06
N SER A 72 6.64 34.39 -4.75
CA SER A 72 7.94 33.70 -4.67
C SER A 72 8.03 32.77 -3.47
N SER A 73 7.52 33.18 -2.31
CA SER A 73 7.43 32.37 -1.09
C SER A 73 6.40 31.25 -1.22
N LEU A 74 5.26 31.50 -1.90
CA LEU A 74 4.30 30.46 -2.27
C LEU A 74 4.93 29.35 -3.12
N LEU A 75 5.71 29.72 -4.13
CA LEU A 75 6.42 28.77 -4.97
C LEU A 75 7.48 27.99 -4.18
N HIS A 76 8.26 28.66 -3.32
CA HIS A 76 9.24 28.00 -2.46
C HIS A 76 8.59 27.00 -1.51
N ASN A 77 7.50 27.37 -0.85
CA ASN A 77 6.79 26.48 0.08
C ASN A 77 6.19 25.27 -0.64
N ASN A 78 5.64 25.46 -1.84
CA ASN A 78 5.11 24.37 -2.64
C ASN A 78 6.21 23.42 -3.14
N LEU A 79 7.36 23.96 -3.56
CA LEU A 79 8.52 23.15 -3.93
C LEU A 79 9.05 22.34 -2.75
N LEU A 80 9.22 22.97 -1.58
CA LEU A 80 9.67 22.30 -0.36
C LEU A 80 8.71 21.19 0.06
N CYS A 81 7.40 21.47 0.08
CA CYS A 81 6.36 20.48 0.38
C CYS A 81 6.42 19.28 -0.59
N SER A 82 6.59 19.54 -1.88
CA SER A 82 6.71 18.50 -2.91
C SER A 82 7.97 17.65 -2.68
N LEU A 83 9.12 18.28 -2.43
CA LEU A 83 10.38 17.60 -2.16
C LEU A 83 10.29 16.67 -0.94
N PHE A 84 9.75 17.15 0.18
CA PHE A 84 9.57 16.33 1.39
C PHE A 84 8.59 15.18 1.16
N THR A 85 7.53 15.41 0.39
CA THR A 85 6.54 14.36 0.05
C THR A 85 7.17 13.26 -0.81
N VAL A 86 7.98 13.65 -1.81
CA VAL A 86 8.71 12.71 -2.67
C VAL A 86 9.74 11.94 -1.85
N LEU A 87 10.51 12.64 -1.00
CA LEU A 87 11.49 12.02 -0.11
C LEU A 87 10.83 11.00 0.82
N TYR A 88 9.73 11.39 1.48
CA TYR A 88 8.95 10.49 2.33
C TYR A 88 8.47 9.25 1.58
N SER A 89 7.92 9.44 0.37
CA SER A 89 7.42 8.34 -0.46
C SER A 89 8.52 7.33 -0.77
N TRP A 90 9.69 7.80 -1.23
CA TRP A 90 10.84 6.94 -1.50
C TRP A 90 11.37 6.22 -0.25
N LEU A 91 11.47 6.93 0.88
CA LEU A 91 11.94 6.34 2.13
C LEU A 91 10.99 5.24 2.64
N MET A 92 9.69 5.45 2.52
CA MET A 92 8.68 4.45 2.87
C MET A 92 8.77 3.24 1.95
N ILE A 93 8.93 3.44 0.64
CA ILE A 93 9.11 2.34 -0.32
C ILE A 93 10.31 1.49 0.07
N PHE A 94 11.50 2.09 0.25
CA PHE A 94 12.70 1.34 0.64
C PHE A 94 12.59 0.72 2.03
N GLY A 95 11.99 1.44 2.98
CA GLY A 95 11.76 0.98 4.34
C GLY A 95 10.88 -0.26 4.38
N PHE A 96 9.76 -0.25 3.66
CA PHE A 96 8.88 -1.41 3.56
C PHE A 96 9.49 -2.56 2.77
N ILE A 97 10.13 -2.32 1.63
CA ILE A 97 10.80 -3.39 0.87
C ILE A 97 11.82 -4.11 1.75
N GLY A 98 12.63 -3.35 2.49
CA GLY A 98 13.61 -3.92 3.40
C GLY A 98 13.00 -4.62 4.62
N LEU A 99 11.93 -4.06 5.20
CA LEU A 99 11.18 -4.67 6.30
C LEU A 99 10.58 -6.01 5.85
N PHE A 100 9.87 -6.03 4.72
CA PHE A 100 9.28 -7.24 4.19
C PHE A 100 10.35 -8.29 3.88
N ARG A 101 11.50 -7.88 3.34
CA ARG A 101 12.62 -8.80 3.13
C ARG A 101 13.15 -9.37 4.44
N GLN A 102 13.36 -8.57 5.49
CA GLN A 102 13.91 -9.08 6.74
C GLN A 102 12.93 -10.01 7.48
N PHE A 103 11.66 -9.64 7.58
CA PHE A 103 10.67 -10.40 8.36
C PHE A 103 10.00 -11.52 7.56
N PHE A 104 9.94 -11.42 6.22
CA PHE A 104 9.18 -12.34 5.36
C PHE A 104 10.06 -13.11 4.37
N SER A 105 11.40 -13.02 4.45
CA SER A 105 12.30 -13.83 3.61
C SER A 105 12.39 -15.29 4.05
N GLU A 106 11.97 -15.63 5.27
CA GLU A 106 11.81 -17.04 5.64
C GLU A 106 10.54 -17.58 4.98
N GLY A 107 10.64 -18.78 4.38
CA GLY A 107 9.58 -19.43 3.59
C GLY A 107 8.35 -19.88 4.39
N ASN A 108 7.84 -19.02 5.26
CA ASN A 108 6.71 -19.29 6.13
C ASN A 108 5.42 -19.45 5.30
N ARG A 109 4.79 -20.60 5.44
CA ARG A 109 3.54 -20.95 4.76
C ARG A 109 2.41 -19.96 5.09
N CYS A 110 2.39 -19.39 6.29
CA CYS A 110 1.37 -18.40 6.69
C CYS A 110 1.50 -17.09 5.91
N ILE A 111 2.73 -16.63 5.70
CA ILE A 111 3.01 -15.40 4.93
C ILE A 111 2.57 -15.55 3.49
N ARG A 112 2.93 -16.69 2.88
CA ARG A 112 2.52 -17.00 1.51
C ARG A 112 0.99 -17.10 1.41
N TYR A 113 0.34 -17.69 2.41
CA TYR A 113 -1.12 -17.74 2.50
C TYR A 113 -1.77 -16.35 2.55
N ILE A 114 -1.25 -15.45 3.39
CA ILE A 114 -1.79 -14.09 3.51
C ILE A 114 -1.63 -13.32 2.19
N SER A 115 -0.44 -13.36 1.58
CA SER A 115 -0.18 -12.71 0.28
C SER A 115 -1.12 -13.21 -0.81
N ASP A 116 -1.33 -14.53 -0.85
CA ASP A 116 -2.21 -15.22 -1.79
C ASP A 116 -3.70 -14.85 -1.59
N SER A 117 -4.11 -14.57 -0.35
CA SER A 117 -5.49 -14.15 -0.04
C SER A 117 -5.74 -12.67 -0.36
N SER A 118 -4.72 -11.82 -0.28
CA SER A 118 -4.81 -10.37 -0.51
C SER A 118 -5.34 -10.02 -1.90
N TYR A 119 -4.99 -10.81 -2.93
CA TYR A 119 -5.52 -10.59 -4.28
C TYR A 119 -7.03 -10.84 -4.35
N TRP A 120 -7.51 -11.93 -3.75
CA TRP A 120 -8.94 -12.23 -3.69
C TRP A 120 -9.70 -11.19 -2.90
N LEU A 121 -9.16 -10.81 -1.73
CA LEU A 121 -9.68 -9.72 -0.91
C LEU A 121 -9.81 -8.43 -1.73
N TYR A 122 -8.78 -8.05 -2.47
CA TYR A 122 -8.81 -6.86 -3.32
C TYR A 122 -9.89 -6.91 -4.40
N VAL A 123 -10.15 -8.05 -5.03
CA VAL A 123 -11.23 -8.14 -6.04
C VAL A 123 -12.61 -8.11 -5.39
N MET A 124 -12.78 -8.81 -4.26
CA MET A 124 -14.10 -9.07 -3.67
C MET A 124 -14.48 -8.12 -2.53
N HIS A 125 -13.61 -7.22 -2.06
CA HIS A 125 -13.92 -6.36 -0.90
C HIS A 125 -15.05 -5.36 -1.16
N LEU A 126 -15.26 -4.96 -2.41
CA LEU A 126 -16.15 -3.86 -2.77
C LEU A 126 -17.64 -4.14 -2.42
N PRO A 127 -18.26 -5.26 -2.85
CA PRO A 127 -19.65 -5.56 -2.51
C PRO A 127 -19.94 -5.70 -1.00
N PRO A 128 -19.16 -6.45 -0.20
CA PRO A 128 -19.34 -6.56 1.25
C PRO A 128 -19.24 -5.22 1.97
N ILE A 129 -18.28 -4.37 1.59
CA ILE A 129 -18.14 -3.04 2.18
C ILE A 129 -19.39 -2.20 1.89
N MET A 130 -19.91 -2.22 0.66
CA MET A 130 -21.13 -1.51 0.31
C MET A 130 -22.34 -2.00 1.11
N MET A 131 -22.52 -3.32 1.26
CA MET A 131 -23.62 -3.89 2.05
C MET A 131 -23.52 -3.50 3.53
N LEU A 132 -22.33 -3.60 4.12
CA LEU A 132 -22.10 -3.24 5.52
C LEU A 132 -22.26 -1.75 5.77
N GLN A 133 -21.87 -0.88 4.82
CA GLN A 133 -22.10 0.55 4.91
C GLN A 133 -23.59 0.88 4.97
N ILE A 134 -24.43 0.24 4.15
CA ILE A 134 -25.89 0.45 4.17
C ILE A 134 -26.47 0.02 5.53
N TRP A 135 -26.02 -1.12 6.05
CA TRP A 135 -26.50 -1.66 7.32
C TRP A 135 -26.10 -0.81 8.54
N VAL A 136 -24.84 -0.39 8.60
CA VAL A 136 -24.27 0.36 9.74
C VAL A 136 -24.56 1.87 9.65
N SER A 137 -25.11 2.33 8.52
CA SER A 137 -25.45 3.75 8.28
C SER A 137 -26.28 4.35 9.43
N ASN A 138 -27.33 3.63 9.86
CA ASN A 138 -28.29 4.11 10.87
C ASN A 138 -27.81 4.02 12.33
N TRP A 139 -26.63 3.46 12.60
CA TRP A 139 -26.16 3.29 13.98
C TRP A 139 -25.66 4.61 14.60
N PRO A 140 -25.88 4.89 15.89
CA PRO A 140 -25.41 6.12 16.54
C PRO A 140 -23.92 6.11 16.93
N LEU A 141 -23.09 5.27 16.28
CA LEU A 141 -21.67 5.11 16.60
C LEU A 141 -20.76 6.16 15.92
N PRO A 142 -19.60 6.48 16.51
CA PRO A 142 -18.60 7.35 15.89
C PRO A 142 -18.13 6.82 14.54
N SER A 143 -17.91 7.71 13.56
CA SER A 143 -17.54 7.34 12.18
C SER A 143 -16.29 6.45 12.09
N VAL A 144 -15.30 6.69 12.93
CA VAL A 144 -14.04 5.91 12.97
C VAL A 144 -14.30 4.47 13.40
N VAL A 145 -15.13 4.26 14.43
CA VAL A 145 -15.45 2.93 14.95
C VAL A 145 -16.27 2.15 13.91
N LYS A 146 -17.22 2.82 13.25
CA LYS A 146 -17.98 2.22 12.15
C LYS A 146 -17.05 1.78 11.02
N LEU A 147 -16.12 2.64 10.61
CA LEU A 147 -15.19 2.33 9.52
C LEU A 147 -14.28 1.15 9.87
N LEU A 148 -13.66 1.16 11.05
CA LEU A 148 -12.83 0.05 11.51
C LEU A 148 -13.61 -1.26 11.63
N GLY A 149 -14.85 -1.19 12.13
CA GLY A 149 -15.75 -2.34 12.21
C GLY A 149 -16.09 -2.90 10.83
N ILE A 150 -16.48 -2.05 9.88
CA ILE A 150 -16.79 -2.47 8.50
C ILE A 150 -15.56 -3.10 7.84
N CYS A 151 -14.39 -2.49 7.97
CA CYS A 151 -13.14 -3.05 7.47
C CYS A 151 -12.85 -4.43 8.08
N ALA A 152 -12.84 -4.53 9.42
CA ALA A 152 -12.56 -5.79 10.10
C ALA A 152 -13.54 -6.91 9.71
N VAL A 153 -14.85 -6.60 9.69
CA VAL A 153 -15.90 -7.58 9.35
C VAL A 153 -15.79 -7.98 7.89
N SER A 154 -15.60 -7.03 6.96
CA SER A 154 -15.44 -7.34 5.54
C SER A 154 -14.20 -8.21 5.28
N THR A 155 -13.06 -7.88 5.90
CA THR A 155 -11.83 -8.68 5.77
C THR A 155 -12.01 -10.09 6.34
N ALA A 156 -12.61 -10.22 7.53
CA ALA A 156 -12.86 -11.52 8.15
C ALA A 156 -13.82 -12.37 7.31
N ALA A 157 -14.94 -11.80 6.84
CA ALA A 157 -15.90 -12.49 5.99
C ALA A 157 -15.23 -12.98 4.70
N LEU A 158 -14.37 -12.17 4.09
CA LEU A 158 -13.71 -12.52 2.84
C LEU A 158 -12.61 -13.56 3.03
N LEU A 159 -11.90 -13.51 4.15
CA LEU A 159 -10.95 -14.55 4.51
C LEU A 159 -11.64 -15.90 4.72
N ILE A 160 -12.81 -15.92 5.38
CA ILE A 160 -13.61 -17.13 5.55
C ILE A 160 -14.08 -17.65 4.18
N ILE A 161 -14.61 -16.78 3.32
CA ILE A 161 -15.04 -17.18 1.97
C ILE A 161 -13.85 -17.69 1.15
N TYR A 162 -12.68 -17.07 1.27
CA TYR A 162 -11.46 -17.51 0.60
C TYR A 162 -11.05 -18.93 1.03
N GLU A 163 -11.07 -19.19 2.34
CA GLU A 163 -10.68 -20.48 2.91
C GLU A 163 -11.63 -21.61 2.50
N TYR A 164 -12.94 -21.35 2.51
CA TYR A 164 -13.96 -22.36 2.21
C TYR A 164 -14.27 -22.53 0.71
N ALA A 165 -14.31 -21.44 -0.05
CA ALA A 165 -14.81 -21.46 -1.44
C ALA A 165 -13.72 -21.32 -2.51
N VAL A 166 -12.59 -20.66 -2.22
CA VAL A 166 -11.62 -20.27 -3.26
C VAL A 166 -10.37 -21.15 -3.24
N ARG A 167 -9.91 -21.55 -2.05
CA ARG A 167 -8.68 -22.32 -1.89
C ARG A 167 -8.68 -23.64 -2.64
N TYR A 168 -9.85 -24.26 -2.81
CA TYR A 168 -10.00 -25.55 -3.48
C TYR A 168 -10.69 -25.47 -4.85
N THR A 169 -11.04 -24.28 -5.33
CA THR A 169 -11.69 -24.10 -6.64
C THR A 169 -10.69 -23.68 -7.72
N TRP A 170 -11.13 -23.84 -8.97
CA TRP A 170 -10.39 -23.50 -10.18
C TRP A 170 -9.89 -22.04 -10.17
N VAL A 171 -10.64 -21.14 -9.53
CA VAL A 171 -10.31 -19.72 -9.37
C VAL A 171 -9.04 -19.53 -8.53
N GLY A 172 -8.88 -20.24 -7.41
CA GLY A 172 -7.65 -20.21 -6.62
C GLY A 172 -6.45 -20.84 -7.35
N THR A 173 -6.70 -21.82 -8.22
CA THR A 173 -5.69 -22.48 -9.07
C THR A 173 -5.22 -21.56 -10.20
N MET A 174 -6.12 -20.77 -10.79
CA MET A 174 -5.84 -19.80 -11.85
C MET A 174 -5.12 -18.56 -11.31
N LEU A 175 -5.42 -18.16 -10.07
CA LEU A 175 -4.89 -16.93 -9.47
C LEU A 175 -3.56 -17.10 -8.73
N ASN A 176 -3.38 -18.20 -7.97
CA ASN A 176 -2.17 -18.43 -7.16
C ASN A 176 -1.31 -19.58 -7.68
N GLY A 177 -1.62 -20.09 -8.88
CA GLY A 177 -0.97 -21.26 -9.46
C GLY A 177 -1.42 -22.58 -8.83
N LYS A 178 -1.29 -23.66 -9.59
CA LYS A 178 -1.67 -25.01 -9.16
C LYS A 178 -0.79 -25.48 -8.00
N LYS A 179 -1.36 -25.51 -6.79
CA LYS A 179 -0.70 -26.10 -5.62
C LYS A 179 -0.86 -27.62 -5.67
N THR A 180 0.20 -28.32 -6.06
CA THR A 180 0.31 -29.77 -5.86
C THR A 180 0.67 -30.05 -4.41
N ARG A 181 -0.06 -30.95 -3.75
CA ARG A 181 0.45 -31.56 -2.52
C ARG A 181 1.73 -32.30 -2.90
N CYS A 182 2.84 -32.00 -2.24
CA CYS A 182 3.97 -32.90 -2.25
C CYS A 182 3.51 -34.13 -1.47
N THR A 183 3.16 -35.19 -2.19
CA THR A 183 2.83 -36.50 -1.62
C THR A 183 4.10 -37.01 -0.94
N PRO A 184 4.11 -37.30 0.37
CA PRO A 184 5.29 -37.78 1.06
C PRO A 184 5.46 -39.29 0.80
N ASN A 185 5.66 -39.70 -0.46
CA ASN A 185 5.74 -41.12 -0.84
C ASN A 185 6.64 -41.40 -2.06
N SER A 186 7.78 -40.69 -2.21
CA SER A 186 8.77 -41.03 -3.25
C SER A 186 10.20 -41.21 -2.73
N LEU A 187 10.37 -41.50 -1.43
CA LEU A 187 11.65 -41.92 -0.85
C LEU A 187 11.37 -43.06 0.13
N GLY A 188 11.11 -44.25 -0.42
CA GLY A 188 10.95 -45.52 0.27
C GLY A 188 11.02 -46.64 -0.74
#